data_AF-A0A163CU94-F1
#
_entry.id   AF-A0A163CU94-F1
#
_cell.length_a   1.000
_cell.length_b   1.000
_cell.length_c   1.000
_cell.angle_alpha   90.00
_cell.angle_beta   90.00
_cell.angle_gamma   90.00
#
_symmetry.space_group_name_H-M   'P 1'
#
loop_
_entity.id
_entity.type
_entity.pdbx_description
1 polymer ?
#
loop_
_entity_poly.entity_id
_entity_poly.type
_entity_poly.pdbx_seq_one_letter_code
_entity_poly.pdbx_strand_id
1 'polypeptide(L)'
;MSLENLSSITFSDAELHQLNQGILAIKEVIVGKAIELTTDQRDQYIHIANQNMCIIDTAKNHMEQHPDLVPTFLDKEEFDRDYTTCLQIKENIDILKQLTQQLTDTKILLDYDNYTNALSFYQAIRYRAGKDEPDVKKVYDEMNLLFTKKE
;
A
#
# COMPACT_ATOMS: atom_id res chain seq x y z
N MET A 1 6.22 -14.40 -31.44
CA MET A 1 7.12 -13.76 -30.47
C MET A 1 6.99 -14.54 -29.18
N SER A 2 8.10 -15.03 -28.62
CA SER A 2 8.09 -15.73 -27.34
C SER A 2 7.56 -14.78 -26.27
N LEU A 3 6.58 -15.25 -25.50
CA LEU A 3 6.17 -14.60 -24.25
C LEU A 3 7.35 -14.78 -23.30
N GLU A 4 8.26 -13.81 -23.28
CA GLU A 4 9.26 -13.75 -22.22
C GLU A 4 8.49 -13.57 -20.91
N ASN A 5 8.59 -14.57 -20.02
CA ASN A 5 8.13 -14.43 -18.66
C ASN A 5 8.95 -13.31 -18.01
N LEU A 6 8.33 -12.16 -17.73
CA LEU A 6 9.06 -10.98 -17.28
C LEU A 6 9.69 -11.21 -15.91
N SER A 7 9.16 -12.14 -15.10
CA SER A 7 9.76 -12.52 -13.83
C SER A 7 9.33 -13.91 -13.33
N SER A 8 10.25 -14.69 -12.74
CA SER A 8 9.93 -15.94 -12.02
C SER A 8 9.91 -15.71 -10.51
N ILE A 9 9.12 -14.73 -10.07
CA ILE A 9 9.03 -14.37 -8.65
C ILE A 9 8.02 -15.28 -7.97
N THR A 10 8.43 -15.92 -6.87
CA THR A 10 7.57 -16.73 -6.01
C THR A 10 7.95 -16.49 -4.56
N PHE A 11 7.00 -16.67 -3.65
CA PHE A 11 7.27 -16.76 -2.22
C PHE A 11 7.14 -18.21 -1.78
N SER A 12 8.13 -18.71 -1.06
CA SER A 12 8.03 -19.98 -0.34
C SER A 12 7.10 -19.85 0.86
N ASP A 13 6.59 -20.98 1.36
CA ASP A 13 5.76 -21.01 2.56
C ASP A 13 6.48 -20.41 3.78
N ALA A 14 7.80 -20.60 3.87
CA ALA A 14 8.62 -20.02 4.94
C ALA A 14 8.69 -18.50 4.85
N GLU A 15 8.85 -17.93 3.65
CA GLU A 15 8.87 -16.47 3.44
C GLU A 15 7.51 -15.84 3.70
N LEU A 16 6.41 -16.50 3.26
CA LEU A 16 5.05 -16.04 3.56
C LEU A 16 4.76 -16.07 5.06
N HIS A 17 5.20 -17.12 5.75
CA HIS A 17 5.07 -17.20 7.19
C HIS A 17 5.84 -16.07 7.89
N GLN A 18 7.09 -15.81 7.49
CA GLN A 18 7.89 -14.71 8.02
C GLN A 18 7.24 -13.34 7.77
N LEU A 19 6.72 -13.10 6.56
CA LEU A 19 6.00 -11.87 6.22
C LEU A 19 4.77 -11.68 7.11
N ASN A 20 3.96 -12.73 7.25
CA ASN A 20 2.75 -12.70 8.08
C ASN A 20 3.07 -12.45 9.55
N GLN A 21 4.12 -13.08 10.09
CA GLN A 21 4.57 -12.83 11.45
C GLN A 21 5.03 -11.38 11.66
N GLY A 22 5.77 -10.80 10.69
CA GLY A 22 6.17 -9.40 10.74
C GLY A 22 4.98 -8.45 10.77
N ILE A 23 3.97 -8.68 9.92
CA ILE A 23 2.74 -7.88 9.88
C ILE A 23 1.97 -7.99 11.20
N LEU A 24 1.88 -9.19 11.78
CA LEU A 24 1.24 -9.39 13.08
C LEU A 24 1.96 -8.64 14.20
N ALA A 25 3.30 -8.69 14.25
CA ALA A 25 4.08 -7.95 15.23
C ALA A 25 3.87 -6.43 15.10
N ILE A 26 3.84 -5.90 13.88
CA ILE A 26 3.51 -4.48 13.63
C ILE A 26 2.12 -4.15 14.17
N LYS A 27 1.13 -4.99 13.87
CA LYS A 27 -0.25 -4.80 14.32
C LYS A 27 -0.35 -4.79 15.85
N GLU A 28 0.30 -5.72 16.53
CA GLU A 28 0.30 -5.81 17.99
C GLU A 28 0.84 -4.55 18.66
N VAL A 29 1.91 -3.94 18.12
CA VAL A 29 2.48 -2.68 18.62
C VAL A 29 1.50 -1.51 18.43
N ILE A 30 0.80 -1.46 17.29
CA ILE A 30 -0.09 -0.36 16.93
C ILE A 30 -1.40 -0.39 17.73
N VAL A 31 -2.00 -1.57 17.98
CA VAL A 31 -3.35 -1.69 18.57
C VAL A 31 -3.51 -0.93 19.89
N GLY A 32 -2.50 -0.93 20.77
CA GLY A 32 -2.57 -0.22 22.05
C GLY A 32 -2.38 1.30 21.98
N LYS A 33 -2.07 1.84 20.78
CA LYS A 33 -1.69 3.24 20.55
C LYS A 33 -2.48 3.89 19.41
N ALA A 34 -3.21 3.11 18.63
CA ALA A 34 -3.95 3.56 17.48
C ALA A 34 -5.11 4.47 17.90
N ILE A 35 -5.24 5.59 17.20
CA ILE A 35 -6.37 6.50 17.33
C ILE A 35 -7.20 6.40 16.05
N GLU A 36 -8.46 6.01 16.19
CA GLU A 36 -9.40 6.01 15.08
C GLU A 36 -10.08 7.39 14.99
N LEU A 37 -9.70 8.16 13.97
CA LEU A 37 -10.38 9.41 13.65
C LEU A 37 -11.62 9.12 12.79
N THR A 38 -12.74 9.73 13.14
CA THR A 38 -13.91 9.83 12.25
C THR A 38 -13.55 10.62 10.98
N THR A 39 -14.34 10.51 9.92
CA THR A 39 -14.15 11.30 8.69
C THR A 39 -14.09 12.80 8.99
N ASP A 40 -15.04 13.30 9.79
CA ASP A 40 -15.10 14.72 10.15
C ASP A 40 -13.86 15.17 10.94
N GLN A 41 -13.39 14.37 11.90
CA GLN A 41 -12.16 14.65 12.64
C GLN A 41 -10.93 14.62 11.73
N ARG A 42 -10.87 13.67 10.80
CA ARG A 42 -9.78 13.57 9.84
C ARG A 42 -9.73 14.82 8.96
N ASP A 43 -10.86 15.24 8.41
CA ASP A 43 -10.94 16.44 7.57
C ASP A 43 -10.59 17.71 8.36
N GLN A 44 -11.04 17.81 9.60
CA GLN A 44 -10.69 18.93 10.48
C GLN A 44 -9.18 18.99 10.78
N TYR A 45 -8.54 17.85 11.06
CA TYR A 45 -7.15 17.79 11.51
C TYR A 45 -6.13 17.71 10.35
N ILE A 46 -6.54 17.21 9.17
CA ILE A 46 -5.63 17.04 8.02
C ILE A 46 -5.13 18.37 7.47
N HIS A 47 -5.89 19.47 7.65
CA HIS A 47 -5.45 20.82 7.30
C HIS A 47 -4.17 21.25 8.03
N ILE A 48 -3.88 20.68 9.21
CA ILE A 48 -2.65 20.95 9.97
C ILE A 48 -1.46 20.15 9.41
N ALA A 49 -1.69 18.95 8.88
CA ALA A 49 -0.63 18.00 8.55
C ALA A 49 0.33 18.45 7.41
N ASN A 50 -0.11 19.30 6.47
CA ASN A 50 0.70 19.66 5.30
C ASN A 50 1.34 21.06 5.36
N GLN A 51 0.64 22.08 5.89
CA GLN A 51 1.15 23.47 5.92
C GLN A 51 1.68 23.89 7.30
N ASN A 52 1.25 23.24 8.38
CA ASN A 52 1.61 23.68 9.74
C ASN A 52 2.83 22.94 10.31
N MET A 53 3.38 21.92 9.64
CA MET A 53 4.60 21.25 10.12
C MET A 53 5.80 22.21 10.16
N CYS A 54 5.94 23.09 9.17
CA CYS A 54 6.96 24.15 9.18
C CYS A 54 6.79 25.13 10.35
N ILE A 55 5.54 25.43 10.74
CA ILE A 55 5.23 26.26 11.90
C ILE A 55 5.65 25.55 13.19
N ILE A 56 5.30 24.27 13.32
CA ILE A 56 5.65 23.44 14.48
C ILE A 56 7.17 23.32 14.63
N ASP A 57 7.89 23.01 13.55
CA ASP A 57 9.35 22.92 13.54
C ASP A 57 10.00 24.25 13.94
N THR A 58 9.51 25.35 13.38
CA THR A 58 10.00 26.70 13.69
C THR A 58 9.74 27.06 15.15
N ALA A 59 8.54 26.78 15.66
CA ALA A 59 8.18 27.01 17.05
C ALA A 59 9.03 26.18 18.01
N LYS A 60 9.23 24.88 17.72
CA LYS A 60 10.11 23.98 18.47
C LYS A 60 11.53 24.55 18.56
N ASN A 61 12.11 24.94 17.43
CA ASN A 61 13.45 25.53 17.38
C ASN A 61 13.56 26.82 18.23
N HIS A 62 12.58 27.74 18.12
CA HIS A 62 12.60 28.96 18.91
C HIS A 62 12.40 28.72 20.41
N MET A 63 11.53 27.78 20.79
CA MET A 63 11.34 27.43 22.21
C MET A 63 12.60 26.80 22.82
N GLU A 64 13.41 26.10 22.02
CA GLU A 64 14.71 25.56 22.47
C GLU A 64 15.79 26.64 22.59
N GLN A 65 15.85 27.57 21.64
CA GLN A 65 16.84 28.65 21.61
C GLN A 65 16.53 29.78 22.60
N HIS A 66 15.25 29.99 22.92
CA HIS A 66 14.77 31.05 23.80
C HIS A 66 13.82 30.51 24.87
N PRO A 67 14.32 29.75 25.88
CA PRO A 67 13.48 29.18 26.93
C PRO A 67 12.70 30.22 27.75
N ASP A 68 13.21 31.46 27.83
CA ASP A 68 12.59 32.60 28.48
C ASP A 68 11.33 33.11 27.78
N LEU A 69 11.17 32.83 26.48
CA LEU A 69 9.99 33.18 25.69
C LEU A 69 8.90 32.10 25.74
N VAL A 70 9.18 30.94 26.35
CA VAL A 70 8.21 29.86 26.49
C VAL A 70 7.11 30.28 27.46
N PRO A 71 5.83 30.35 27.04
CA PRO A 71 4.76 30.77 27.93
C PRO A 71 4.61 29.82 29.12
N THR A 72 4.39 30.36 30.31
CA THR A 72 4.29 29.56 31.55
C THR A 72 3.07 28.62 31.58
N PHE A 73 2.06 28.86 30.75
CA PHE A 73 0.89 27.99 30.61
C PHE A 73 1.09 26.85 29.61
N LEU A 74 2.17 26.87 28.82
CA LEU A 74 2.46 25.81 27.86
C LEU A 74 3.15 24.65 28.58
N ASP A 75 2.58 23.46 28.47
CA ASP A 75 3.29 22.23 28.84
C ASP A 75 4.34 21.90 27.77
N LYS A 76 5.54 22.45 27.94
CA LYS A 76 6.64 22.28 27.00
C LYS A 76 7.13 20.84 26.94
N GLU A 77 7.05 20.10 28.04
CA GLU A 77 7.49 18.72 28.07
C GLU A 77 6.54 17.81 27.29
N GLU A 78 5.23 18.01 27.43
CA GLU A 78 4.24 17.28 26.64
C GLU A 78 4.35 17.61 25.14
N PHE A 79 4.50 18.90 24.81
CA PHE A 79 4.75 19.30 23.42
C PHE A 79 5.95 18.58 22.80
N ASP A 80 7.05 18.44 23.56
CA ASP A 80 8.25 17.75 23.09
C ASP A 80 8.03 16.26 22.90
N ARG A 81 7.30 15.61 23.82
CA ARG A 81 6.91 14.20 23.70
C ARG A 81 6.06 13.97 22.46
N ASP A 82 5.07 14.81 22.21
CA ASP A 82 4.20 14.74 21.05
C ASP A 82 4.97 14.96 19.74
N TYR A 83 5.84 15.98 19.71
CA TYR A 83 6.67 16.28 18.55
C TYR A 83 7.57 15.10 18.17
N THR A 84 8.29 14.53 19.14
CA THR A 84 9.13 13.35 18.90
C THR A 84 8.32 12.13 18.47
N THR A 85 7.18 11.88 19.12
CA THR A 85 6.31 10.75 18.77
C THR A 85 5.76 10.88 17.34
N CYS A 86 5.38 12.08 16.91
CA CYS A 86 4.93 12.35 15.54
C CYS A 86 6.01 12.02 14.51
N LEU A 87 7.27 12.42 14.76
CA LEU A 87 8.39 12.13 13.86
C LEU A 87 8.65 10.62 13.75
N GLN A 88 8.62 9.90 14.87
CA GLN A 88 8.77 8.44 14.89
C GLN A 88 7.65 7.75 14.12
N ILE A 89 6.39 8.16 14.32
CA ILE A 89 5.25 7.62 13.57
C ILE A 89 5.41 7.88 12.07
N LYS A 90 5.82 9.09 11.68
CA LYS A 90 6.02 9.47 10.27
C LYS A 90 7.07 8.58 9.60
N GLU A 91 8.21 8.36 10.23
CA GLU A 91 9.26 7.49 9.70
C GLU A 91 8.74 6.06 9.44
N ASN A 92 7.99 5.50 10.41
CA ASN A 92 7.39 4.18 10.26
C ASN A 92 6.33 4.14 9.15
N ILE A 93 5.51 5.19 9.01
CA ILE A 93 4.54 5.31 7.90
C ILE A 93 5.26 5.27 6.55
N ASP A 94 6.38 5.99 6.41
CA ASP A 94 7.10 6.07 5.14
C ASP A 94 7.73 4.72 4.76
N ILE A 95 8.28 3.98 5.74
CA ILE A 95 8.77 2.59 5.55
C ILE A 95 7.63 1.67 5.10
N LEU A 96 6.48 1.70 5.79
CA LEU A 96 5.34 0.84 5.46
C LEU A 96 4.76 1.16 4.07
N LYS A 97 4.73 2.44 3.67
CA LYS A 97 4.35 2.85 2.31
C LYS A 97 5.31 2.29 1.28
N GLN A 98 6.62 2.36 1.52
CA GLN A 98 7.61 1.82 0.60
C GLN A 98 7.46 0.30 0.42
N LEU A 99 7.29 -0.44 1.52
CA LEU A 99 7.06 -1.89 1.48
C LEU A 99 5.77 -2.24 0.71
N THR A 100 4.70 -1.48 0.96
CA THR A 100 3.43 -1.64 0.24
C THR A 100 3.60 -1.38 -1.25
N GLN A 101 4.37 -0.34 -1.63
CA GLN A 101 4.66 -0.02 -3.02
C GLN A 101 5.43 -1.16 -3.70
N GLN A 102 6.47 -1.70 -3.06
CA GLN A 102 7.26 -2.81 -3.60
C GLN A 102 6.40 -4.07 -3.87
N LEU A 103 5.52 -4.42 -2.93
CA LEU A 103 4.59 -5.55 -3.11
C LEU A 103 3.58 -5.27 -4.23
N THR A 104 3.10 -4.02 -4.32
CA THR A 104 2.15 -3.59 -5.35
C THR A 104 2.78 -3.65 -6.74
N ASP A 105 4.00 -3.13 -6.92
CA ASP A 105 4.71 -3.15 -8.20
C ASP A 105 5.02 -4.59 -8.64
N THR A 106 5.44 -5.43 -7.69
CA THR A 106 5.66 -6.86 -7.94
C THR A 106 4.37 -7.55 -8.39
N LYS A 107 3.25 -7.25 -7.73
CA LYS A 107 1.94 -7.79 -8.11
C LYS A 107 1.51 -7.32 -9.50
N ILE A 108 1.67 -6.04 -9.83
CA ILE A 108 1.33 -5.49 -11.15
C ILE A 108 2.10 -6.23 -12.25
N LEU A 109 3.40 -6.47 -12.04
CA LEU A 109 4.23 -7.23 -12.98
C LEU A 109 3.68 -8.65 -13.18
N LEU A 110 3.41 -9.37 -12.09
CA LEU A 110 2.86 -10.73 -12.15
C LEU A 110 1.45 -10.78 -12.76
N ASP A 111 0.60 -9.79 -12.48
CA ASP A 111 -0.73 -9.66 -13.09
C ASP A 111 -0.62 -9.48 -14.60
N TYR A 112 0.34 -8.66 -15.06
CA TYR A 112 0.61 -8.47 -16.48
C TYR A 112 1.06 -9.76 -17.17
N ASP A 113 1.99 -10.50 -16.55
CA ASP A 113 2.44 -11.81 -17.05
C ASP A 113 1.28 -12.80 -17.14
N ASN A 114 0.48 -12.90 -16.07
CA ASN A 114 -0.70 -13.77 -16.01
C ASN A 114 -1.74 -13.40 -17.08
N TYR A 115 -2.01 -12.10 -17.26
CA TYR A 115 -2.94 -11.63 -18.28
C TYR A 115 -2.48 -11.97 -19.69
N THR A 116 -1.18 -11.80 -19.98
CA THR A 116 -0.61 -12.10 -21.29
C THR A 116 -0.67 -13.61 -21.60
N ASN A 117 -0.41 -14.45 -20.60
CA ASN A 117 -0.59 -15.90 -20.70
C ASN A 117 -2.07 -16.28 -20.90
N ALA A 118 -2.99 -15.65 -20.18
CA ALA A 118 -4.43 -15.88 -20.34
C ALA A 118 -4.93 -15.49 -21.74
N LEU A 119 -4.44 -14.39 -22.32
CA LEU A 119 -4.75 -13.99 -23.69
C LEU A 119 -4.27 -15.02 -24.71
N SER A 120 -3.08 -15.57 -24.49
CA SER A 120 -2.49 -16.58 -25.37
C SER A 120 -3.27 -17.89 -25.33
N PHE A 121 -3.69 -18.31 -24.12
CA PHE A 121 -4.62 -19.43 -23.95
C PHE A 121 -5.95 -19.17 -24.65
N TYR A 122 -6.56 -17.99 -24.47
CA TYR A 122 -7.81 -17.62 -25.14
C TYR A 122 -7.70 -17.70 -26.67
N GLN A 123 -6.61 -17.18 -27.25
CA GLN A 123 -6.37 -17.25 -28.70
C GLN A 123 -6.27 -18.70 -29.21
N ALA A 124 -5.58 -19.58 -28.47
CA ALA A 124 -5.48 -21.00 -28.80
C ALA A 124 -6.84 -21.71 -28.74
N ILE A 125 -7.64 -21.42 -27.71
CA ILE A 125 -9.00 -21.94 -27.54
C ILE A 125 -9.92 -21.47 -28.65
N ARG A 126 -9.90 -20.17 -29.00
CA ARG A 126 -10.66 -19.61 -30.13
C ARG A 126 -10.34 -20.32 -31.45
N TYR A 127 -9.05 -20.56 -31.72
CA TYR A 127 -8.61 -21.26 -32.93
C TYR A 127 -9.13 -22.70 -32.99
N ARG A 128 -9.05 -23.43 -31.87
CA ARG A 128 -9.52 -24.82 -31.77
C ARG A 128 -11.05 -24.94 -31.79
N ALA A 129 -11.77 -24.00 -31.19
CA ALA A 129 -13.23 -23.95 -31.27
C ALA A 129 -13.73 -23.79 -32.72
N GLY A 130 -12.99 -23.05 -33.57
CA GLY A 130 -13.27 -22.94 -35.01
C GLY A 130 -13.03 -24.22 -35.82
N LYS A 131 -12.45 -25.27 -35.22
CA LYS A 131 -12.25 -26.59 -35.83
C LYS A 131 -13.25 -27.65 -35.34
N ASP A 132 -14.32 -27.23 -34.67
CA ASP A 132 -15.37 -28.11 -34.13
C ASP A 132 -14.87 -29.21 -33.16
N GLU A 133 -13.82 -28.92 -32.38
CA GLU A 133 -13.42 -29.79 -31.26
C GLU A 133 -14.52 -29.76 -30.16
N PRO A 134 -15.19 -30.89 -29.86
CA PRO A 134 -16.44 -30.91 -29.07
C PRO A 134 -16.36 -30.26 -27.68
N ASP A 135 -15.21 -30.36 -27.01
CA ASP A 135 -15.03 -29.90 -25.63
C ASP A 135 -14.49 -28.46 -25.53
N VAL A 136 -14.06 -27.86 -26.65
CA VAL A 136 -13.38 -26.56 -26.63
C VAL A 136 -14.35 -25.39 -26.81
N LYS A 137 -15.47 -25.61 -27.51
CA LYS A 137 -16.45 -24.57 -27.83
C LYS A 137 -17.07 -23.94 -26.57
N LYS A 138 -17.40 -24.77 -25.56
CA LYS A 138 -17.94 -24.28 -24.29
C LYS A 138 -16.95 -23.35 -23.57
N VAL A 139 -15.67 -23.73 -23.50
CA VAL A 139 -14.62 -22.92 -22.86
C VAL A 139 -14.41 -21.61 -23.61
N TYR A 140 -14.43 -21.64 -24.95
CA TYR A 140 -14.37 -20.43 -25.77
C TYR A 140 -15.52 -19.47 -25.48
N ASP A 141 -16.76 -19.97 -25.48
CA ASP A 141 -17.96 -19.15 -25.30
C ASP A 141 -17.95 -18.48 -23.92
N GLU A 142 -17.58 -19.20 -22.86
CA GLU A 142 -17.44 -18.66 -21.49
C GLU A 142 -16.41 -17.52 -21.43
N MET A 143 -15.23 -17.69 -22.03
CA MET A 143 -14.19 -16.65 -22.05
C MET A 143 -14.57 -15.47 -22.95
N ASN A 144 -15.21 -15.71 -24.09
CA ASN A 144 -15.58 -14.66 -25.06
C ASN A 144 -16.57 -13.64 -24.46
N LEU A 145 -17.39 -14.05 -23.49
CA LEU A 145 -18.28 -13.13 -22.75
C LEU A 145 -17.51 -12.03 -22.01
N LEU A 146 -16.27 -12.31 -21.57
CA LEU A 146 -15.43 -11.35 -20.86
C LEU A 146 -14.80 -10.30 -21.79
N PHE A 147 -14.65 -10.62 -23.09
CA PHE A 147 -14.08 -9.72 -24.09
C PHE A 147 -15.13 -8.91 -24.87
N THR A 148 -16.40 -9.30 -24.78
CA THR A 148 -17.51 -8.65 -25.50
C THR A 148 -18.26 -7.63 -24.66
N LYS A 149 -18.09 -7.62 -23.33
CA LYS A 149 -18.56 -6.53 -22.47
C LYS A 149 -17.60 -5.34 -22.55
N LYS A 150 -17.92 -4.40 -23.44
CA LYS A 150 -17.50 -2.99 -23.30
C LYS A 150 -18.67 -2.22 -22.71
N GLU A 151 -18.50 -1.70 -21.49
CA GLU A 151 -19.16 -0.45 -21.06
C GLU A 151 -18.19 0.71 -21.28
#